data_AF-A0A0N4Z7K3-F1
#
_entry.id   AF-A0A0N4Z7K3-F1
#
_cell.length_a   1.000
_cell.length_b   1.000
_cell.length_c   1.000
_cell.angle_alpha   90.00
_cell.angle_beta   90.00
_cell.angle_gamma   90.00
#
_symmetry.space_group_name_H-M   'P 1'
#
loop_
_entity.id
_entity.type
_entity.pdbx_description
1 polymer ?
#
loop_
_entity_poly.entity_id
_entity_poly.type
_entity_poly.pdbx_seq_one_letter_code
_entity_poly.pdbx_strand_id
1 'polypeptide(L)'
;MLLRDISIVALILVVIYLFSYQHISSYDSDASHIEAFKPVKKEMNMFSHFIIWKNYSVVYCNEDEILPEFLHTVLGNGSVLHHRDIMKDKKTTIKETMEKKFNKTEFRFLSLVQHPVQRFIKHFVHYCVKNNNYQETYYCSGCYDNLKCVVSKIFDLSNYYTSNSQTFIPTYFDHIFMPYIWKCDFKNSFSQYRKFKFFDKKQFKHEVNGLLFKANISGNDHIESLIDKLYEKENNLINQEFKMYRDKLLKNEKLMYKFIAVYFYDFFKYGIPLPNF
;
A
#
# COMPACT_ATOMS: atom_id res chain seq x y z
N MET A 1 -29.00 -1.79 -69.13
CA MET A 1 -29.31 -0.91 -67.96
C MET A 1 -28.82 -1.53 -66.66
N LEU A 2 -29.12 -2.82 -66.37
CA LEU A 2 -28.65 -3.52 -65.15
C LEU A 2 -27.13 -3.52 -64.88
N LEU A 3 -26.27 -3.59 -65.89
CA LEU A 3 -24.80 -3.65 -65.69
C LEU A 3 -24.21 -2.34 -65.14
N ARG A 4 -24.86 -1.20 -65.38
CA ARG A 4 -24.38 0.12 -64.94
C ARG A 4 -24.64 0.33 -63.44
N ASP A 5 -25.72 -0.24 -62.92
CA ASP A 5 -26.12 -0.11 -61.52
C ASP A 5 -25.22 -0.96 -60.60
N ILE A 6 -24.78 -2.14 -61.08
CA ILE A 6 -23.84 -3.01 -60.35
C ILE A 6 -22.48 -2.33 -60.18
N SER A 7 -21.98 -1.64 -61.21
CA SER A 7 -20.70 -0.92 -61.12
C SER A 7 -20.74 0.23 -60.12
N ILE A 8 -21.88 0.93 -59.99
CA ILE A 8 -22.03 2.02 -59.02
C ILE A 8 -22.03 1.48 -57.59
N VAL A 9 -22.75 0.38 -57.33
CA VAL A 9 -22.78 -0.26 -56.00
C VAL A 9 -21.40 -0.78 -55.61
N ALA A 10 -20.67 -1.42 -56.54
CA ALA A 10 -19.32 -1.90 -56.30
C ALA A 10 -18.35 -0.74 -55.95
N LEU A 11 -18.46 0.39 -56.67
CA LEU A 11 -17.65 1.58 -56.40
C LEU A 11 -17.94 2.16 -55.00
N ILE A 12 -19.22 2.24 -54.61
CA ILE A 12 -19.63 2.72 -53.29
C ILE A 12 -19.08 1.81 -52.19
N LEU A 13 -19.16 0.49 -52.36
CA LEU A 13 -18.64 -0.47 -51.39
C LEU A 13 -17.11 -0.38 -51.25
N VAL A 14 -16.38 -0.18 -52.35
CA VAL A 14 -14.93 0.04 -52.32
C VAL A 14 -14.58 1.34 -51.60
N VAL A 15 -15.32 2.43 -51.85
CA VAL A 15 -15.10 3.70 -51.16
C VAL A 15 -15.38 3.56 -49.66
N ILE A 16 -16.49 2.91 -49.26
CA ILE A 16 -16.81 2.64 -47.85
C ILE A 16 -15.72 1.79 -47.21
N TYR A 17 -15.24 0.75 -47.89
CA TYR A 17 -14.16 -0.10 -47.39
C TYR A 17 -12.87 0.69 -47.20
N LEU A 18 -12.46 1.50 -48.18
CA LEU A 18 -11.24 2.32 -48.09
C LEU A 18 -11.34 3.39 -47.00
N PHE A 19 -12.49 4.04 -46.84
CA PHE A 19 -12.72 5.02 -45.78
C PHE A 19 -12.70 4.35 -44.40
N SER A 20 -13.35 3.19 -44.26
CA SER A 20 -13.34 2.42 -43.02
C SER A 20 -11.93 1.93 -42.69
N TYR A 21 -11.18 1.47 -43.68
CA TYR A 21 -9.80 1.02 -43.51
C TYR A 21 -8.85 2.15 -43.11
N GLN A 22 -8.96 3.33 -43.73
CA GLN A 22 -8.18 4.51 -43.32
C GLN A 22 -8.52 4.94 -41.89
N HIS A 23 -9.80 4.90 -41.51
CA HIS A 23 -10.24 5.30 -40.17
C HIS A 23 -9.85 4.29 -39.08
N ILE A 24 -9.76 2.99 -39.42
CA ILE A 24 -9.24 1.94 -38.54
C ILE A 24 -7.71 2.04 -38.46
N SER A 25 -7.02 2.27 -39.58
CA SER A 25 -5.57 2.46 -39.64
C SER A 25 -5.08 3.69 -38.88
N SER A 26 -5.85 4.78 -38.86
CA SER A 26 -5.52 5.96 -38.04
C SER A 26 -5.72 5.72 -36.54
N TYR A 27 -6.58 4.76 -36.17
CA TYR A 27 -6.78 4.34 -34.78
C TYR A 27 -5.66 3.40 -34.30
N ASP A 28 -5.14 2.57 -35.20
CA ASP A 28 -4.07 1.60 -34.90
C ASP A 28 -2.68 2.27 -34.82
N SER A 29 -2.47 3.40 -35.51
CA SER A 29 -1.22 4.18 -35.38
C SER A 29 -1.08 4.89 -34.03
N ASP A 30 -2.20 5.25 -33.38
CA ASP A 30 -2.19 5.85 -32.03
C ASP A 30 -2.15 4.80 -30.89
N ALA A 31 -2.47 3.54 -31.19
CA ALA A 31 -2.37 2.43 -30.23
C ALA A 31 -0.91 2.00 -29.95
N SER A 32 0.06 2.50 -30.73
CA SER A 32 1.48 2.15 -30.61
C SER A 32 2.23 2.83 -29.46
N HIS A 33 1.59 3.76 -28.73
CA HIS A 33 2.19 4.46 -27.59
C HIS A 33 1.53 4.22 -26.23
N ILE A 34 0.53 3.33 -26.14
CA ILE A 34 0.09 2.82 -24.84
C ILE A 34 1.12 1.75 -24.43
N GLU A 35 2.22 2.17 -23.80
CA GLU A 35 3.01 1.24 -22.99
C GLU A 35 2.03 0.60 -22.01
N ALA A 36 1.73 -0.69 -22.20
CA ALA A 36 0.87 -1.45 -21.30
C ALA A 36 1.33 -1.20 -19.87
N PHE A 37 0.40 -0.90 -18.96
CA PHE A 37 0.73 -0.63 -17.56
C PHE A 37 1.59 -1.76 -17.00
N LYS A 38 2.80 -1.40 -16.53
CA LYS A 38 3.75 -2.35 -15.97
C LYS A 38 3.95 -2.03 -14.48
N PRO A 39 3.41 -2.85 -13.56
CA PRO A 39 3.76 -2.72 -12.16
C PRO A 39 5.25 -3.03 -11.98
N VAL A 40 5.81 -2.61 -10.85
CA VAL A 40 7.16 -3.00 -10.47
C VAL A 40 7.25 -4.54 -10.46
N LYS A 41 8.36 -5.07 -11.01
CA LYS A 41 8.51 -6.47 -11.47
C LYS A 41 8.04 -7.55 -10.49
N LYS A 42 8.27 -7.37 -9.18
CA LYS A 42 7.93 -8.38 -8.16
C LYS A 42 7.80 -7.75 -6.77
N GLU A 43 7.16 -8.49 -5.88
CA GLU A 43 7.14 -8.16 -4.45
C GLU A 43 8.50 -8.44 -3.80
N MET A 44 8.89 -7.53 -2.91
CA MET A 44 10.12 -7.63 -2.12
C MET A 44 9.80 -8.06 -0.69
N ASN A 45 10.83 -8.54 0.01
CA ASN A 45 10.79 -8.68 1.46
C ASN A 45 11.72 -7.66 2.09
N MET A 46 11.17 -6.84 2.96
CA MET A 46 11.83 -5.80 3.72
C MET A 46 11.83 -6.19 5.20
N PHE A 47 12.91 -5.86 5.91
CA PHE A 47 12.96 -6.06 7.35
C PHE A 47 11.96 -5.15 8.07
N SER A 48 11.23 -5.72 9.02
CA SER A 48 10.13 -5.06 9.75
C SER A 48 10.29 -5.12 11.26
N HIS A 49 9.48 -4.35 11.96
CA HIS A 49 9.36 -4.44 13.41
C HIS A 49 8.09 -5.17 13.80
N PHE A 50 8.15 -5.95 14.87
CA PHE A 50 6.98 -6.61 15.44
C PHE A 50 6.81 -6.22 16.89
N ILE A 51 5.58 -6.12 17.36
CA ILE A 51 5.26 -6.00 18.79
C ILE A 51 4.55 -7.29 19.20
N ILE A 52 4.98 -7.88 20.31
CA ILE A 52 4.38 -9.09 20.86
C ILE A 52 3.75 -8.84 22.23
N TRP A 53 2.52 -9.32 22.39
CA TRP A 53 1.85 -9.46 23.68
C TRP A 53 1.71 -10.95 23.99
N LYS A 54 2.73 -11.50 24.65
CA LYS A 54 2.87 -12.95 24.89
C LYS A 54 1.67 -13.55 25.63
N ASN A 55 1.17 -12.84 26.63
CA ASN A 55 0.03 -13.27 27.46
C ASN A 55 -1.24 -13.44 26.62
N TYR A 56 -1.40 -12.64 25.57
CA TYR A 56 -2.57 -12.65 24.70
C TYR A 56 -2.37 -13.41 23.38
N SER A 57 -1.18 -14.00 23.15
CA SER A 57 -0.82 -14.60 21.87
C SER A 57 -0.97 -13.63 20.69
N VAL A 58 -0.70 -12.34 20.87
CA VAL A 58 -0.84 -11.35 19.79
C VAL A 58 0.53 -10.94 19.28
N VAL A 59 0.71 -10.98 17.97
CA VAL A 59 1.86 -10.41 17.26
C VAL A 59 1.35 -9.37 16.29
N TYR A 60 1.85 -8.15 16.40
CA TYR A 60 1.51 -7.04 15.54
C TYR A 60 2.68 -6.67 14.63
N CYS A 61 2.42 -6.49 13.33
CA CYS A 61 3.40 -5.88 12.46
C CYS A 61 3.41 -4.35 12.64
N ASN A 62 4.49 -3.85 13.23
CA ASN A 62 4.63 -2.46 13.66
C ASN A 62 5.13 -1.56 12.53
N GLU A 63 4.24 -1.21 11.60
CA GLU A 63 4.56 -0.40 10.40
C GLU A 63 3.66 0.84 10.24
N ASP A 64 2.93 1.16 11.30
CA ASP A 64 2.13 2.38 11.49
C ASP A 64 2.14 2.79 12.97
N GLU A 65 1.74 4.03 13.22
CA GLU A 65 1.67 4.62 14.55
C GLU A 65 0.29 4.49 15.21
N ILE A 66 -0.72 3.99 14.47
CA ILE A 66 -2.13 4.04 14.88
C ILE A 66 -2.45 2.90 15.84
N LEU A 67 -2.24 1.67 15.39
CA LEU A 67 -2.69 0.49 16.11
C LEU A 67 -1.81 0.12 17.31
N PRO A 68 -0.48 0.38 17.34
CA PRO A 68 0.34 0.13 18.53
C PRO A 68 -0.16 0.87 19.78
N GLU A 69 -0.49 2.16 19.68
CA GLU A 69 -0.98 2.97 20.80
C GLU A 69 -2.29 2.39 21.37
N PHE A 70 -3.21 2.03 20.49
CA PHE A 70 -4.45 1.36 20.87
C PHE A 70 -4.21 0.01 21.56
N LEU A 71 -3.40 -0.85 20.94
CA LEU A 71 -3.11 -2.17 21.50
C LEU A 71 -2.34 -2.08 22.81
N HIS A 72 -1.50 -1.07 23.01
CA HIS A 72 -0.86 -0.83 24.30
C HIS A 72 -1.85 -0.41 25.39
N THR A 73 -2.83 0.41 25.02
CA THR A 73 -3.91 0.81 25.94
C THR A 73 -4.76 -0.39 26.36
N VAL A 74 -5.06 -1.30 25.43
CA VAL A 74 -5.99 -2.41 25.68
C VAL A 74 -5.31 -3.69 26.19
N LEU A 75 -4.11 -4.00 25.71
CA LEU A 75 -3.35 -5.22 26.03
C LEU A 75 -2.18 -4.97 26.99
N GLY A 76 -1.92 -3.72 27.36
CA GLY A 76 -0.75 -3.31 28.15
C GLY A 76 0.54 -3.20 27.32
N ASN A 77 1.69 -3.14 28.00
CA ASN A 77 2.98 -2.99 27.31
C ASN A 77 3.38 -4.28 26.58
N GLY A 78 3.58 -4.16 25.26
CA GLY A 78 4.11 -5.22 24.41
C GLY A 78 5.65 -5.15 24.32
N SER A 79 6.29 -6.25 23.92
CA SER A 79 7.73 -6.26 23.67
C SER A 79 8.01 -6.07 22.18
N VAL A 80 8.95 -5.20 21.84
CA VAL A 80 9.41 -5.05 20.45
C VAL A 80 10.34 -6.21 20.09
N LEU A 81 10.16 -6.75 18.89
CA LEU A 81 11.03 -7.76 18.29
C LEU A 81 11.48 -7.25 16.91
N HIS A 82 12.80 -7.19 16.69
CA HIS A 82 13.33 -6.83 15.38
C HIS A 82 13.35 -8.04 14.46
N HIS A 83 13.06 -7.85 13.17
CA HIS A 83 13.08 -8.93 12.18
C HIS A 83 14.40 -9.71 12.18
N ARG A 84 15.55 -9.04 12.37
CA ARG A 84 16.88 -9.68 12.45
C ARG A 84 17.02 -10.67 13.61
N ASP A 85 16.28 -10.46 14.70
CA ASP A 85 16.33 -11.32 15.89
C ASP A 85 15.42 -12.55 15.76
N ILE A 86 14.55 -12.55 14.75
CA ILE A 86 13.53 -13.56 14.52
C ILE A 86 13.91 -14.36 13.27
N MET A 87 14.03 -13.71 12.12
CA MET A 87 14.20 -14.35 10.82
C MET A 87 15.68 -14.60 10.51
N LYS A 88 16.31 -15.52 11.25
CA LYS A 88 17.69 -15.96 11.00
C LYS A 88 17.79 -16.97 9.85
N ASP A 89 16.72 -17.73 9.62
CA ASP A 89 16.60 -18.69 8.52
C ASP A 89 15.61 -18.16 7.47
N LYS A 90 16.03 -18.16 6.20
CA LYS A 90 15.19 -17.71 5.08
C LYS A 90 14.08 -18.72 4.72
N LYS A 91 14.14 -19.95 5.26
CA LYS A 91 13.18 -21.02 4.92
C LYS A 91 11.98 -21.10 5.86
N THR A 92 12.04 -20.50 7.05
CA THR A 92 10.94 -20.53 8.01
C THR A 92 10.07 -19.28 7.88
N THR A 93 8.75 -19.45 7.97
CA THR A 93 7.82 -18.32 8.06
C THR A 93 7.92 -17.63 9.41
N ILE A 94 7.53 -16.35 9.46
CA ILE A 94 7.47 -15.60 10.73
C ILE A 94 6.63 -16.32 11.79
N LYS A 95 5.56 -17.00 11.37
CA LYS A 95 4.68 -17.79 12.24
C LYS A 95 5.45 -18.93 12.89
N GLU A 96 6.05 -19.81 12.10
CA GLU A 96 6.81 -20.96 12.61
C GLU A 96 7.94 -20.52 13.54
N THR A 97 8.62 -19.41 13.21
CA THR A 97 9.66 -18.87 14.07
C THR A 97 9.13 -18.40 15.42
N MET A 98 8.00 -17.69 15.45
CA MET A 98 7.38 -17.23 16.69
C MET A 98 6.89 -18.40 17.54
N GLU A 99 6.26 -19.39 16.91
CA GLU A 99 5.75 -20.57 17.60
C GLU A 99 6.87 -21.37 18.26
N LYS A 100 7.98 -21.57 17.55
CA LYS A 100 9.18 -22.21 18.08
C LYS A 100 9.83 -21.38 19.19
N LYS A 101 9.96 -20.07 19.01
CA LYS A 101 10.65 -19.19 19.97
C LYS A 101 9.92 -19.09 21.32
N PHE A 102 8.59 -19.17 21.31
CA PHE A 102 7.77 -19.01 22.51
C PHE A 102 7.06 -20.29 22.95
N ASN A 103 7.35 -21.44 22.30
CA ASN A 103 6.72 -22.73 22.58
C ASN A 103 5.18 -22.64 22.63
N LYS A 104 4.58 -22.00 21.63
CA LYS A 104 3.14 -21.70 21.58
C LYS A 104 2.63 -21.68 20.15
N THR A 105 1.55 -22.40 19.83
CA THR A 105 1.11 -22.68 18.45
C THR A 105 -0.04 -21.79 17.94
N GLU A 106 -0.49 -20.82 18.73
CA GLU A 106 -1.74 -20.06 18.44
C GLU A 106 -1.54 -18.55 18.43
N PHE A 107 -0.41 -18.07 17.89
CA PHE A 107 -0.23 -16.64 17.71
C PHE A 107 -1.19 -16.07 16.67
N ARG A 108 -1.81 -14.95 17.03
CA ARG A 108 -2.66 -14.14 16.16
C ARG A 108 -1.80 -13.03 15.58
N PHE A 109 -1.50 -13.14 14.30
CA PHE A 109 -0.75 -12.14 13.56
C PHE A 109 -1.69 -11.05 13.08
N LEU A 110 -1.37 -9.80 13.40
CA LEU A 110 -2.19 -8.64 13.18
C LEU A 110 -1.45 -7.61 12.33
N SER A 111 -2.15 -6.93 11.44
CA SER A 111 -1.64 -5.77 10.71
C SER A 111 -2.74 -4.76 10.43
N LEU A 112 -2.38 -3.49 10.32
CA LEU A 112 -3.27 -2.43 9.89
C LEU A 112 -3.13 -2.20 8.38
N VAL A 113 -4.27 -2.08 7.69
CA VAL A 113 -4.34 -1.75 6.27
C VAL A 113 -4.92 -0.35 6.13
N GLN A 114 -4.08 0.56 5.63
CA GLN A 114 -4.48 1.92 5.26
C GLN A 114 -4.59 2.02 3.73
N HIS A 115 -5.43 2.93 3.23
CA HIS A 115 -5.51 3.17 1.79
C HIS A 115 -4.17 3.73 1.26
N PRO A 116 -3.56 3.14 0.21
CA PRO A 116 -2.19 3.49 -0.21
C PRO A 116 -1.98 4.99 -0.46
N VAL A 117 -2.91 5.63 -1.19
CA VAL A 117 -2.88 7.08 -1.45
C VAL A 117 -2.93 7.89 -0.15
N GLN A 118 -3.87 7.59 0.75
CA GLN A 118 -4.05 8.36 1.98
C GLN A 118 -2.82 8.23 2.88
N ARG A 119 -2.32 7.01 3.07
CA ARG A 119 -1.10 6.75 3.84
C ARG A 119 0.10 7.52 3.27
N PHE A 120 0.32 7.40 1.95
CA PHE A 120 1.43 8.07 1.30
C PHE A 120 1.38 9.58 1.48
N ILE A 121 0.24 10.21 1.22
CA ILE A 121 0.11 11.67 1.35
C ILE A 121 0.25 12.11 2.81
N LYS A 122 -0.27 11.33 3.77
CA LYS A 122 -0.09 11.60 5.20
C LYS A 122 1.39 11.63 5.57
N HIS A 123 2.14 10.60 5.18
CA HIS A 123 3.58 10.52 5.43
C HIS A 123 4.33 11.64 4.70
N PHE A 124 3.99 11.91 3.45
CA PHE A 124 4.62 12.98 2.68
C PHE A 124 4.42 14.35 3.36
N VAL A 125 3.19 14.69 3.79
CA VAL A 125 2.95 15.96 4.49
C VAL A 125 3.67 16.01 5.84
N HIS A 126 3.64 14.93 6.61
CA HIS A 126 4.30 14.89 7.90
C HIS A 126 5.83 15.03 7.78
N TYR A 127 6.48 14.13 7.03
CA TYR A 127 7.93 14.05 6.96
C TYR A 127 8.57 15.04 5.97
N CYS A 128 7.86 15.47 4.92
CA CYS A 128 8.45 16.28 3.85
C CYS A 128 7.96 17.73 3.79
N VAL A 129 6.81 18.05 4.37
CA VAL A 129 6.24 19.39 4.33
C VAL A 129 6.38 20.08 5.68
N LYS A 130 5.94 19.42 6.76
CA LYS A 130 5.88 20.02 8.10
C LYS A 130 7.22 20.00 8.83
N ASN A 131 8.01 18.95 8.71
CA ASN A 131 9.25 18.79 9.49
C ASN A 131 10.52 19.22 8.72
N ASN A 132 10.48 20.33 7.98
CA ASN A 132 11.56 20.78 7.07
C ASN A 132 12.82 21.39 7.76
N ASN A 133 13.33 20.76 8.83
CA ASN A 133 14.62 21.13 9.41
C ASN A 133 15.80 20.50 8.62
N TYR A 134 16.98 21.13 8.64
CA TYR A 134 18.15 20.72 7.81
C TYR A 134 18.56 19.24 7.97
N GLN A 135 18.42 18.64 9.17
CA GLN A 135 18.70 17.21 9.42
C GLN A 135 17.68 16.26 8.79
N GLU A 136 16.51 16.77 8.40
CA GLU A 136 15.34 16.01 7.94
C GLU A 136 15.19 16.01 6.41
N THR A 137 16.02 16.78 5.70
CA THR A 137 16.20 16.69 4.24
C THR A 137 16.56 15.26 3.78
N TYR A 138 17.16 14.48 4.68
CA TYR A 138 17.44 13.06 4.50
C TYR A 138 16.16 12.19 4.46
N TYR A 139 15.11 12.54 5.22
CA TYR A 139 13.88 11.74 5.35
C TYR A 139 13.05 11.73 4.07
N CYS A 140 13.22 12.72 3.21
CA CYS A 140 12.59 12.80 1.89
C CYS A 140 13.60 12.59 0.76
N SER A 141 14.75 11.98 1.06
CA SER A 141 15.79 11.64 0.07
C SER A 141 16.26 12.85 -0.77
N GLY A 142 16.35 14.03 -0.14
CA GLY A 142 16.72 15.29 -0.80
C GLY A 142 15.63 15.93 -1.65
N CYS A 143 14.40 15.40 -1.64
CA CYS A 143 13.28 15.95 -2.41
C CYS A 143 12.52 17.08 -1.71
N TYR A 144 12.70 17.28 -0.40
CA TYR A 144 11.91 18.25 0.38
C TYR A 144 10.41 18.07 0.12
N ASP A 145 9.66 19.17 -0.03
CA ASP A 145 8.23 19.21 -0.32
C ASP A 145 7.87 18.96 -1.81
N ASN A 146 8.82 18.47 -2.61
CA ASN A 146 8.59 18.14 -4.01
C ASN A 146 8.00 16.74 -4.16
N LEU A 147 6.67 16.67 -4.21
CA LEU A 147 5.90 15.43 -4.41
C LEU A 147 6.33 14.64 -5.66
N LYS A 148 6.61 15.33 -6.77
CA LYS A 148 7.03 14.69 -8.02
C LYS A 148 8.38 13.99 -7.88
N CYS A 149 9.31 14.63 -7.17
CA CYS A 149 10.61 14.07 -6.85
C CYS A 149 10.46 12.83 -5.99
N VAL A 150 9.70 12.90 -4.88
CA VAL A 150 9.53 11.77 -3.95
C VAL A 150 8.95 10.54 -4.65
N VAL A 151 7.84 10.70 -5.39
CA VAL A 151 7.24 9.56 -6.12
C VAL A 151 8.18 9.00 -7.18
N SER A 152 8.90 9.86 -7.91
CA SER A 152 9.87 9.39 -8.91
C SER A 152 11.02 8.62 -8.25
N LYS A 153 11.53 9.11 -7.12
CA LYS A 153 12.58 8.43 -6.34
C LYS A 153 12.12 7.05 -5.86
N ILE A 154 10.91 6.95 -5.32
CA ILE A 154 10.31 5.69 -4.88
C ILE A 154 10.20 4.72 -6.07
N PHE A 155 9.73 5.19 -7.22
CA PHE A 155 9.62 4.39 -8.43
C PHE A 155 10.97 3.85 -8.91
N ASP A 156 11.98 4.71 -8.98
CA ASP A 156 13.33 4.33 -9.42
C ASP A 156 13.98 3.33 -8.45
N LEU A 157 13.89 3.59 -7.14
CA LEU A 157 14.36 2.68 -6.10
C LEU A 157 13.64 1.33 -6.16
N SER A 158 12.32 1.33 -6.35
CA SER A 158 11.53 0.10 -6.43
C SER A 158 11.94 -0.77 -7.61
N ASN A 159 12.18 -0.16 -8.78
CA ASN A 159 12.69 -0.87 -9.96
C ASN A 159 14.11 -1.40 -9.75
N TYR A 160 14.97 -0.62 -9.09
CA TYR A 160 16.31 -1.04 -8.74
C TYR A 160 16.30 -2.24 -7.79
N TYR A 161 15.56 -2.17 -6.69
CA TYR A 161 15.48 -3.25 -5.70
C TYR A 161 14.92 -4.53 -6.29
N THR A 162 13.86 -4.44 -7.08
CA THR A 162 13.22 -5.62 -7.68
C THR A 162 14.05 -6.27 -8.78
N SER A 163 14.95 -5.52 -9.40
CA SER A 163 15.88 -6.06 -10.39
C SER A 163 17.14 -6.68 -9.75
N ASN A 164 17.61 -6.13 -8.63
CA ASN A 164 18.94 -6.48 -8.08
C ASN A 164 18.92 -7.30 -6.79
N SER A 165 17.78 -7.42 -6.11
CA SER A 165 17.71 -8.14 -4.84
C SER A 165 16.41 -8.95 -4.69
N GLN A 166 16.38 -9.82 -3.68
CA GLN A 166 15.19 -10.51 -3.19
C GLN A 166 14.80 -10.04 -1.78
N THR A 167 15.76 -9.50 -1.01
CA THR A 167 15.59 -8.99 0.36
C THR A 167 16.62 -7.88 0.61
N PHE A 168 16.22 -6.78 1.24
CA PHE A 168 17.13 -5.67 1.56
C PHE A 168 16.92 -5.13 2.98
N ILE A 169 17.98 -4.53 3.54
CA ILE A 169 17.90 -3.75 4.77
C ILE A 169 17.33 -2.38 4.41
N PRO A 170 16.12 -2.03 4.86
CA PRO A 170 15.52 -0.74 4.55
C PRO A 170 16.29 0.42 5.17
N THR A 171 16.35 1.52 4.42
CA THR A 171 16.64 2.83 4.96
C THR A 171 15.42 3.39 5.70
N TYR A 172 15.59 4.49 6.42
CA TYR A 172 14.47 5.19 7.05
C TYR A 172 13.43 5.66 6.01
N PHE A 173 13.89 6.14 4.85
CA PHE A 173 13.04 6.50 3.71
C PHE A 173 12.19 5.30 3.24
N ASP A 174 12.79 4.11 3.16
CA ASP A 174 12.09 2.90 2.73
C ASP A 174 11.01 2.49 3.73
N HIS A 175 11.29 2.60 5.04
CA HIS A 175 10.29 2.36 6.06
C HIS A 175 9.08 3.30 5.95
N ILE A 176 9.28 4.56 5.57
CA ILE A 176 8.18 5.51 5.43
C ILE A 176 7.37 5.27 4.14
N PHE A 177 8.06 5.03 3.02
CA PHE A 177 7.48 5.19 1.69
C PHE A 177 7.42 3.92 0.84
N MET A 178 7.97 2.79 1.25
CA MET A 178 7.81 1.54 0.47
C MET A 178 6.43 0.89 0.72
N PRO A 179 5.89 0.15 -0.27
CA PRO A 179 4.63 -0.57 -0.14
C PRO A 179 4.53 -1.40 1.13
N TYR A 180 3.36 -1.42 1.77
CA TYR A 180 3.17 -2.25 2.97
C TYR A 180 3.31 -3.72 2.67
N ILE A 181 2.96 -4.15 1.46
CA ILE A 181 3.10 -5.54 1.04
C ILE A 181 4.56 -6.02 1.00
N TRP A 182 5.53 -5.10 0.99
CA TRP A 182 6.95 -5.46 1.09
C TRP A 182 7.40 -5.72 2.53
N LYS A 183 6.56 -5.38 3.50
CA LYS A 183 6.84 -5.43 4.93
C LYS A 183 6.25 -6.68 5.56
N CYS A 184 6.55 -6.90 6.84
CA CYS A 184 5.91 -7.93 7.66
C CYS A 184 6.07 -9.39 7.16
N ASP A 185 7.00 -9.63 6.24
CA ASP A 185 7.11 -10.90 5.50
C ASP A 185 5.81 -11.29 4.76
N PHE A 186 5.04 -10.30 4.29
CA PHE A 186 3.76 -10.57 3.65
C PHE A 186 3.89 -11.38 2.36
N LYS A 187 5.02 -11.29 1.65
CA LYS A 187 5.25 -12.16 0.49
C LYS A 187 5.04 -13.65 0.80
N ASN A 188 5.46 -14.08 2.00
CA ASN A 188 5.40 -15.48 2.42
C ASN A 188 4.22 -15.77 3.35
N SER A 189 3.79 -14.78 4.15
CA SER A 189 2.83 -14.98 5.24
C SER A 189 1.56 -14.16 5.12
N PHE A 190 1.26 -13.53 3.97
CA PHE A 190 0.10 -12.61 3.84
C PHE A 190 -1.21 -13.18 4.37
N SER A 191 -1.54 -14.44 4.04
CA SER A 191 -2.79 -15.09 4.43
C SER A 191 -2.89 -15.39 5.93
N GLN A 192 -1.76 -15.43 6.64
CA GLN A 192 -1.69 -15.73 8.07
C GLN A 192 -2.08 -14.54 8.96
N TYR A 193 -2.06 -13.32 8.41
CA TYR A 193 -2.40 -12.11 9.15
C TYR A 193 -3.91 -11.83 9.12
N ARG A 194 -4.45 -11.47 10.29
CA ARG A 194 -5.69 -10.70 10.37
C ARG A 194 -5.38 -9.23 10.07
N LYS A 195 -6.08 -8.70 9.08
CA LYS A 195 -5.79 -7.40 8.44
C LYS A 195 -6.92 -6.42 8.75
N PHE A 196 -6.65 -5.47 9.64
CA PHE A 196 -7.62 -4.45 10.04
C PHE A 196 -7.68 -3.33 9.00
N LYS A 197 -8.78 -3.25 8.26
CA LYS A 197 -8.98 -2.17 7.27
C LYS A 197 -9.37 -0.87 7.96
N PHE A 198 -8.41 0.05 8.11
CA PHE A 198 -8.62 1.29 8.85
C PHE A 198 -9.50 2.31 8.09
N PHE A 199 -9.57 2.21 6.76
CA PHE A 199 -10.40 3.08 5.94
C PHE A 199 -11.91 2.73 5.98
N ASP A 200 -12.29 1.66 6.67
CA ASP A 200 -13.69 1.31 6.96
C ASP A 200 -13.87 1.19 8.49
N LYS A 201 -14.34 2.27 9.12
CA LYS A 201 -14.53 2.34 10.58
C LYS A 201 -15.45 1.26 11.12
N LYS A 202 -16.50 0.90 10.38
CA LYS A 202 -17.46 -0.11 10.82
C LYS A 202 -16.82 -1.49 10.81
N GLN A 203 -16.11 -1.83 9.73
CA GLN A 203 -15.37 -3.08 9.63
C GLN A 203 -14.26 -3.14 10.68
N PHE A 204 -13.48 -2.06 10.84
CA PHE A 204 -12.42 -1.99 11.85
C PHE A 204 -12.96 -2.26 13.25
N LYS A 205 -14.04 -1.58 13.65
CA LYS A 205 -14.71 -1.78 14.95
C LYS A 205 -15.15 -3.22 15.14
N HIS A 206 -15.78 -3.82 14.13
CA HIS A 206 -16.20 -5.22 14.19
C HIS A 206 -15.01 -6.17 14.40
N GLU A 207 -13.91 -5.95 13.67
CA GLU A 207 -12.74 -6.81 13.76
C GLU A 207 -12.01 -6.68 15.11
N VAL A 208 -11.88 -5.46 15.63
CA VAL A 208 -11.30 -5.18 16.95
C VAL A 208 -12.13 -5.85 18.06
N ASN A 209 -13.45 -5.68 18.05
CA ASN A 209 -14.33 -6.34 19.02
C ASN A 209 -14.17 -7.87 18.99
N GLY A 210 -14.07 -8.46 17.79
CA GLY A 210 -13.81 -9.89 17.65
C GLY A 210 -12.41 -10.33 18.10
N LEU A 211 -11.40 -9.45 18.10
CA LEU A 211 -10.08 -9.73 18.68
C LEU A 211 -10.16 -9.73 20.21
N LEU A 212 -10.78 -8.70 20.79
CA LEU A 212 -10.84 -8.50 22.24
C LEU A 212 -11.72 -9.54 22.93
N PHE A 213 -12.84 -9.91 22.30
CA PHE A 213 -13.66 -11.03 22.75
C PHE A 213 -12.84 -12.34 22.86
N LYS A 214 -12.03 -12.67 21.83
CA LYS A 214 -11.14 -13.84 21.83
C LYS A 214 -9.96 -13.74 22.79
N ALA A 215 -9.70 -12.55 23.33
CA ALA A 215 -8.68 -12.29 24.34
C ALA A 215 -9.28 -12.24 25.76
N ASN A 216 -10.58 -12.53 25.92
CA ASN A 216 -11.34 -12.41 27.18
C ASN A 216 -11.27 -11.00 27.80
N ILE A 217 -11.19 -9.96 26.95
CA ILE A 217 -11.20 -8.57 27.38
C ILE A 217 -12.63 -8.05 27.26
N SER A 218 -13.23 -7.68 28.40
CA SER A 218 -14.57 -7.09 28.49
C SER A 218 -14.46 -5.57 28.75
N GLY A 219 -15.40 -4.79 28.22
CA GLY A 219 -15.42 -3.33 28.38
C GLY A 219 -15.78 -2.55 27.11
N ASN A 220 -16.91 -2.91 26.48
CA ASN A 220 -17.28 -2.41 25.15
C ASN A 220 -17.27 -0.87 25.08
N ASP A 221 -17.92 -0.16 25.99
CA ASP A 221 -18.08 1.30 25.89
C ASP A 221 -16.75 2.07 25.91
N HIS A 222 -15.78 1.61 26.72
CA HIS A 222 -14.44 2.21 26.76
C HIS A 222 -13.67 1.95 25.47
N ILE A 223 -13.75 0.73 24.93
CA ILE A 223 -13.12 0.36 23.65
C ILE A 223 -13.71 1.19 22.52
N GLU A 224 -15.03 1.39 22.49
CA GLU A 224 -15.69 2.22 21.48
C GLU A 224 -15.17 3.66 21.53
N SER A 225 -15.07 4.26 22.72
CA SER A 225 -14.50 5.59 22.90
C SER A 225 -13.05 5.69 22.43
N LEU A 226 -12.23 4.67 22.69
CA LEU A 226 -10.84 4.63 22.19
C LEU A 226 -10.79 4.57 20.67
N ILE A 227 -11.63 3.73 20.04
CA ILE A 227 -11.72 3.66 18.58
C ILE A 227 -12.14 5.03 18.02
N ASP A 228 -13.14 5.67 18.61
CA ASP A 228 -13.60 6.99 18.15
C ASP A 228 -12.48 8.04 18.23
N LYS A 229 -11.72 8.08 19.32
CA LYS A 229 -10.56 8.96 19.48
C LYS A 229 -9.46 8.69 18.46
N LEU A 230 -9.19 7.43 18.12
CA LEU A 230 -8.22 7.09 17.06
C LEU A 230 -8.65 7.66 15.71
N TYR A 231 -9.93 7.50 15.36
CA TYR A 231 -10.45 8.05 14.10
C TYR A 231 -10.48 9.58 14.11
N GLU A 232 -10.79 10.21 15.24
CA GLU A 232 -10.72 11.66 15.39
C GLU A 232 -9.29 12.18 15.19
N LYS A 233 -8.31 11.57 15.88
CA LYS A 233 -6.88 11.87 15.73
C LYS A 233 -6.44 11.76 14.27
N GLU A 234 -6.81 10.68 13.60
CA GLU A 234 -6.46 10.44 12.19
C GLU A 234 -7.17 11.41 11.23
N ASN A 235 -8.44 11.74 11.49
CA ASN A 235 -9.17 12.74 10.70
C ASN A 235 -8.55 14.15 10.84
N ASN A 236 -8.02 14.50 12.02
CA ASN A 236 -7.35 15.77 12.24
C ASN A 236 -6.06 15.91 11.40
N LEU A 237 -5.47 14.81 10.92
CA LEU A 237 -4.33 14.84 10.00
C LEU A 237 -4.74 15.19 8.56
N ILE A 238 -6.03 15.09 8.22
CA ILE A 238 -6.60 15.44 6.91
C ILE A 238 -6.85 16.96 6.83
N ASN A 239 -5.75 17.72 6.83
CA ASN A 239 -5.77 19.18 6.74
C ASN A 239 -5.77 19.69 5.28
N GLN A 240 -5.69 21.01 5.09
CA GLN A 240 -5.66 21.62 3.76
C GLN A 240 -4.45 21.17 2.93
N GLU A 241 -3.26 21.04 3.55
CA GLU A 241 -2.04 20.58 2.85
C GLU A 241 -2.21 19.14 2.35
N PHE A 242 -2.75 18.26 3.18
CA PHE A 242 -3.08 16.89 2.80
C PHE A 242 -3.98 16.87 1.57
N LYS A 243 -5.08 17.63 1.58
CA LYS A 243 -6.02 17.72 0.46
C LYS A 243 -5.33 18.24 -0.81
N MET A 244 -4.52 19.30 -0.67
CA MET A 244 -3.76 19.87 -1.77
C MET A 244 -2.80 18.86 -2.42
N TYR A 245 -1.97 18.17 -1.63
CA TYR A 245 -1.01 17.20 -2.17
C TYR A 245 -1.68 15.93 -2.69
N ARG A 246 -2.78 15.49 -2.07
CA ARG A 246 -3.61 14.40 -2.60
C ARG A 246 -4.14 14.75 -3.99
N ASP A 247 -4.68 15.95 -4.16
CA ASP A 247 -5.19 16.40 -5.46
C ASP A 247 -4.08 16.56 -6.50
N LYS A 248 -2.89 17.05 -6.09
CA LYS A 248 -1.70 17.11 -6.96
C LYS A 248 -1.28 15.71 -7.45
N LEU A 249 -1.38 14.68 -6.61
CA LEU A 249 -1.10 13.31 -7.00
C LEU A 249 -2.18 12.77 -7.95
N LEU A 250 -3.45 12.90 -7.57
CA LEU A 250 -4.59 12.32 -8.31
C LEU A 250 -4.79 12.94 -9.70
N LYS A 251 -4.53 14.24 -9.85
CA LYS A 251 -4.74 14.95 -11.13
C LYS A 251 -3.56 14.86 -12.09
N ASN A 252 -2.45 14.21 -11.69
CA ASN A 252 -1.27 14.08 -12.53
C ASN A 252 -1.10 12.63 -12.98
N GLU A 253 -1.61 12.30 -14.16
CA GLU A 253 -1.61 10.94 -14.72
C GLU A 253 -0.23 10.28 -14.70
N LYS A 254 0.82 11.00 -15.14
CA LYS A 254 2.20 10.47 -15.17
C LYS A 254 2.72 10.15 -13.76
N LEU A 255 2.38 11.00 -12.79
CA LEU A 255 2.78 10.80 -11.41
C LEU A 255 1.99 9.67 -10.76
N MET A 256 0.68 9.61 -11.01
CA MET A 256 -0.20 8.56 -10.54
C MET A 256 0.20 7.19 -11.12
N TYR A 257 0.57 7.15 -12.41
CA TYR A 257 1.10 5.94 -13.04
C TYR A 257 2.29 5.37 -12.26
N LYS A 258 3.31 6.21 -11.96
CA LYS A 258 4.48 5.79 -11.17
C LYS A 258 4.07 5.32 -9.79
N PHE A 259 3.16 6.04 -9.14
CA PHE A 259 2.65 5.68 -7.82
C PHE A 259 1.99 4.30 -7.85
N ILE A 260 1.02 4.08 -8.74
CA ILE A 260 0.32 2.79 -8.85
C ILE A 260 1.28 1.68 -9.25
N ALA A 261 2.24 1.92 -10.14
CA ALA A 261 3.22 0.90 -10.51
C ALA A 261 3.99 0.37 -9.29
N VAL A 262 4.33 1.24 -8.32
CA VAL A 262 4.96 0.84 -7.06
C VAL A 262 3.99 0.15 -6.11
N TYR A 263 2.82 0.75 -5.88
CA TYR A 263 1.86 0.30 -4.87
C TYR A 263 0.84 -0.71 -5.39
N PHE A 264 0.99 -1.22 -6.62
CA PHE A 264 0.05 -2.11 -7.28
C PHE A 264 -0.37 -3.29 -6.40
N TYR A 265 0.59 -3.95 -5.77
CA TYR A 265 0.33 -5.11 -4.91
C TYR A 265 -0.36 -4.75 -3.60
N ASP A 266 -0.20 -3.53 -3.07
CA ASP A 266 -1.02 -3.06 -1.95
C ASP A 266 -2.49 -2.99 -2.40
N PHE A 267 -2.78 -2.36 -3.55
CA PHE A 267 -4.15 -2.31 -4.07
C PHE A 267 -4.74 -3.70 -4.34
N PHE A 268 -3.99 -4.52 -5.09
CA PHE A 268 -4.42 -5.83 -5.52
C PHE A 268 -4.65 -6.78 -4.34
N LYS A 269 -3.68 -6.97 -3.45
CA LYS A 269 -3.79 -7.96 -2.37
C LYS A 269 -4.73 -7.53 -1.25
N TYR A 270 -4.90 -6.23 -1.00
CA TYR A 270 -5.88 -5.74 -0.02
C TYR A 270 -7.29 -5.59 -0.59
N GLY A 271 -7.48 -5.81 -1.89
CA GLY A 271 -8.78 -5.64 -2.56
C GLY A 271 -9.26 -4.19 -2.54
N ILE A 272 -8.34 -3.24 -2.69
CA ILE A 272 -8.62 -1.80 -2.76
C ILE A 272 -8.70 -1.43 -4.25
N PRO A 273 -9.79 -0.79 -4.70
CA PRO A 273 -9.89 -0.33 -6.08
C PRO A 273 -8.73 0.60 -6.45
N LEU A 274 -8.21 0.45 -7.67
CA LEU A 274 -7.28 1.42 -8.23
C LEU A 274 -8.00 2.78 -8.35
N PRO A 275 -7.30 3.90 -8.10
CA PRO A 275 -7.89 5.21 -8.35
C PRO A 275 -8.15 5.35 -9.85
N ASN A 276 -9.23 6.04 -10.21
CA ASN A 276 -9.45 6.47 -11.59
C ASN A 276 -8.56 7.69 -11.83
N PHE A 277 -7.78 7.68 -12.91
CA PHE A 277 -6.93 8.78 -13.35
C PHE A 277 -6.91 8.82 -14.88
#